data_AF-A0A1J3D033-F1
#
_entry.id   AF-A0A1J3D033-F1
#
_cell.length_a   1.000
_cell.length_b   1.000
_cell.length_c   1.000
_cell.angle_alpha   90.00
_cell.angle_beta   90.00
_cell.angle_gamma   90.00
#
_symmetry.space_group_name_H-M   'P 1'
#
loop_
_entity.id
_entity.type
_entity.pdbx_description
1 polymer ?
#
loop_
_entity_poly.entity_id
_entity_poly.type
_entity_poly.pdbx_seq_one_letter_code
_entity_poly.pdbx_strand_id
1 'polypeptide(L)' 'MEMAEGEGSTEEKYDVDIATTASSLGGSVVFHIINDIVGFVLYMHQQIPSVLQDMSLEFDGLQTEFMDLEANLTQAE' A
#
# COMPACT_ATOMS: atom_id res chain seq x y z
N MET A 1 16.71 47.90 1.44
CA MET A 1 16.08 46.90 2.32
C MET A 1 15.98 45.65 1.48
N GLU A 2 16.91 44.72 1.67
CA GLU A 2 16.82 43.40 1.04
C GLU A 2 15.65 42.66 1.69
N MET A 3 14.75 42.15 0.85
CA MET A 3 13.67 41.28 1.30
C MET A 3 14.34 39.93 1.55
N ALA A 4 14.45 39.53 2.82
CA ALA A 4 14.84 38.17 3.14
C ALA A 4 13.79 37.25 2.52
N GLU A 5 14.19 36.49 1.49
CA GLU A 5 13.38 35.41 0.94
C GLU A 5 13.13 34.45 2.11
N GLY A 6 11.86 34.36 2.53
CA GLY A 6 11.48 33.43 3.58
C GLY A 6 11.85 32.03 3.12
N GLU A 7 12.68 31.35 3.91
CA GLU A 7 12.92 29.91 3.80
C GLU A 7 11.58 29.20 4.03
N GLY A 8 10.79 29.08 2.96
CA GLY A 8 9.56 28.31 2.93
C GLY A 8 9.88 26.83 2.96
N SER A 9 10.38 26.33 4.08
CA SER A 9 10.33 24.91 4.37
C SER A 9 8.99 24.63 5.05
N THR A 10 7.97 24.30 4.25
CA THR A 10 6.79 23.59 4.73
C THR A 10 7.00 22.09 4.52
N GLU A 11 8.06 21.52 5.09
CA GLU A 11 8.03 20.09 5.45
C GLU A 11 7.25 19.95 6.76
N GLU A 12 5.94 20.21 6.69
CA GLU A 12 5.06 19.72 7.76
C GLU A 12 5.05 18.20 7.63
N LYS A 13 5.77 17.53 8.53
CA LYS A 13 5.81 16.07 8.60
C LYS A 13 4.46 15.58 9.11
N TYR A 14 3.55 15.29 8.18
CA TYR A 14 2.26 14.68 8.49
C TYR A 14 2.48 13.19 8.81
N ASP A 15 2.88 12.89 10.04
CA ASP A 15 2.80 11.53 10.57
C ASP A 15 1.30 11.21 10.80
N VAL A 16 0.71 10.40 9.92
CA VAL A 16 -0.69 9.98 10.01
C VAL A 16 -0.76 8.62 10.70
N ASP A 17 -1.21 8.62 11.95
CA ASP A 17 -1.47 7.38 12.70
C ASP A 17 -2.83 6.79 12.33
N ILE A 18 -2.83 5.52 11.90
CA ILE A 18 -4.03 4.76 11.58
C ILE A 18 -4.21 3.67 12.64
N ALA A 19 -5.21 3.83 13.51
CA ALA A 19 -5.56 2.83 14.51
C ALA A 19 -6.48 1.75 13.92
N THR A 20 -6.10 0.48 14.06
CA THR A 20 -6.93 -0.68 13.66
C THR A 20 -6.82 -1.81 14.68
N THR A 21 -7.79 -2.74 14.68
CA THR A 21 -7.73 -3.89 15.58
C THR A 21 -6.71 -4.91 15.05
N ALA A 22 -5.87 -5.48 15.91
CA ALA A 22 -4.85 -6.45 15.49
C ALA A 22 -5.47 -7.70 14.82
N SER A 23 -6.68 -8.09 15.25
CA SER A 23 -7.44 -9.20 14.67
C SER A 23 -7.97 -8.93 13.26
N SER A 24 -8.09 -7.67 12.84
CA SER A 24 -8.56 -7.30 11.50
C SER A 24 -7.42 -7.07 10.51
N LEU A 25 -6.16 -7.06 10.95
CA LEU A 25 -5.00 -6.78 10.12
C LEU A 25 -4.35 -8.10 9.63
N GLY A 26 -5.01 -8.75 8.67
CA GLY A 26 -4.44 -9.88 7.94
C GLY A 26 -3.38 -9.41 6.92
N GLY A 27 -2.53 -10.33 6.46
CA GLY A 27 -1.47 -10.02 5.48
C GLY A 27 -1.99 -9.41 4.17
N SER A 28 -3.14 -9.88 3.67
CA SER A 28 -3.80 -9.32 2.49
C SER A 28 -4.33 -7.90 2.72
N VAL A 29 -4.83 -7.62 3.93
CA VAL A 29 -5.37 -6.30 4.31
C VAL A 29 -4.26 -5.25 4.30
N VAL A 30 -3.07 -5.60 4.79
CA VAL A 30 -1.89 -4.71 4.74
C VAL A 30 -1.53 -4.35 3.29
N PHE A 31 -1.53 -5.34 2.39
CA PHE A 31 -1.26 -5.10 0.97
C PHE A 31 -2.27 -4.12 0.35
N HIS A 32 -3.58 -4.33 0.57
CA HIS A 32 -4.60 -3.44 0.03
C HIS A 32 -4.48 -2.00 0.59
N ILE A 33 -4.18 -1.84 1.88
CA ILE A 33 -3.98 -0.51 2.49
C ILE A 33 -2.80 0.21 1.83
N ILE A 34 -1.67 -0.46 1.64
CA ILE A 34 -0.50 0.13 1.00
C ILE A 34 -0.84 0.51 -0.45
N ASN A 35 -1.51 -0.38 -1.18
CA ASN A 35 -1.91 -0.16 -2.57
C ASN A 35 -2.83 1.06 -2.71
N ASP A 36 -3.79 1.22 -1.80
CA ASP A 36 -4.71 2.37 -1.77
C ASP A 36 -3.99 3.69 -1.45
N ILE A 37 -3.07 3.68 -0.47
CA ILE A 37 -2.28 4.88 -0.12
C ILE A 37 -1.40 5.30 -1.30
N VAL A 38 -0.68 4.36 -1.91
CA VAL A 38 0.17 4.66 -3.07
C VAL A 38 -0.69 5.11 -4.25
N GLY A 39 -1.88 4.52 -4.46
CA GLY A 39 -2.83 4.95 -5.47
C GLY A 39 -3.33 6.37 -5.28
N PHE A 40 -3.65 6.75 -4.04
CA PHE A 40 -3.99 8.13 -3.72
C PHE A 40 -2.83 9.08 -4.06
N VAL A 41 -1.60 8.73 -3.69
CA VAL A 41 -0.41 9.56 -3.99
C VAL A 41 -0.20 9.68 -5.50
N LEU A 42 -0.27 8.58 -6.26
CA LEU A 42 -0.11 8.59 -7.72
C LEU A 42 -1.22 9.40 -8.40
N TYR A 43 -2.45 9.28 -7.92
CA TYR A 43 -3.59 10.09 -8.38
C TYR A 43 -3.34 11.58 -8.16
N MET A 44 -2.90 11.98 -6.96
CA MET A 44 -2.58 13.38 -6.64
C MET A 44 -1.49 13.96 -7.55
N HIS A 45 -0.55 13.12 -8.00
CA HIS A 45 0.52 13.51 -8.92
C HIS A 45 0.21 13.30 -10.41
N GLN A 46 -1.02 12.88 -10.76
CA GLN A 46 -1.44 12.57 -12.14
C GLN A 46 -0.56 11.53 -12.85
N GLN A 47 0.00 10.58 -12.10
CA GLN A 47 0.84 9.52 -12.65
C GLN A 47 -0.01 8.34 -13.14
N ILE A 48 0.43 7.65 -14.19
CA ILE A 48 -0.20 6.41 -14.66
C ILE A 48 0.09 5.31 -13.62
N PRO A 49 -0.93 4.66 -13.04
CA PRO A 49 -0.75 3.73 -11.93
C PRO A 49 -0.33 2.32 -12.41
N SER A 50 0.51 2.22 -13.44
CA SER A 50 0.94 0.93 -14.00
C SER A 50 1.63 0.06 -12.95
N VAL A 51 2.41 0.68 -12.06
CA VAL A 51 3.07 -0.02 -10.94
C VAL A 51 2.06 -0.66 -9.99
N LEU A 52 0.90 -0.04 -9.74
CA LEU A 52 -0.14 -0.64 -8.91
C LEU A 52 -0.80 -1.83 -9.60
N GLN A 53 -0.98 -1.73 -10.92
CA GLN A 53 -1.53 -2.83 -11.71
C GLN A 53 -0.59 -4.04 -11.67
N ASP A 54 0.71 -3.82 -11.84
CA ASP A 54 1.72 -4.88 -11.78
C ASP A 54 1.77 -5.53 -10.39
N MET A 55 1.79 -4.72 -9.32
CA MET A 55 1.77 -5.25 -7.94
C MET A 55 0.49 -6.04 -7.62
N SER A 56 -0.66 -5.60 -8.14
CA SER A 56 -1.93 -6.31 -7.93
C SER A 56 -1.91 -7.69 -8.61
N LEU A 57 -1.36 -7.78 -9.82
CA LEU A 57 -1.21 -9.05 -10.54
C LEU A 57 -0.25 -10.01 -9.82
N GLU A 58 0.86 -9.51 -9.30
CA GLU A 58 1.80 -10.32 -8.52
C GLU A 58 1.15 -10.84 -7.23
N PHE A 59 0.38 -10.00 -6.54
CA PHE A 59 -0.36 -10.39 -5.34
C PHE A 59 -1.41 -11.48 -5.63
N ASP A 60 -2.20 -11.32 -6.69
CA ASP A 60 -3.22 -12.31 -7.09
C ASP A 60 -2.57 -13.67 -7.42
N GLY A 61 -1.41 -13.65 -8.08
CA GLY A 61 -0.63 -14.85 -8.36
C GLY A 61 -0.15 -15.54 -7.09
N LEU A 62 0.42 -14.77 -6.15
CA LEU A 62 0.91 -15.29 -4.88
C LEU A 62 -0.23 -15.82 -3.99
N GLN A 63 -1.38 -15.13 -3.98
CA GLN A 63 -2.57 -15.58 -3.27
C GLN A 63 -3.09 -16.91 -3.84
N THR A 64 -3.09 -17.05 -5.15
CA THR A 64 -3.50 -18.30 -5.82
C THR A 64 -2.58 -19.45 -5.44
N GLU A 65 -1.26 -19.24 -5.52
CA GLU A 65 -0.27 -20.25 -5.12
C GLU A 65 -0.42 -20.65 -3.66
N PHE A 66 -0.66 -19.68 -2.76
CA PHE A 66 -0.92 -19.94 -1.36
C PHE A 66 -2.16 -20.82 -1.15
N MET A 67 -3.27 -20.49 -1.82
CA MET A 67 -4.52 -21.26 -1.73
C MET A 67 -4.35 -22.69 -2.26
N ASP A 68 -3.62 -22.87 -3.36
CA ASP A 68 -3.31 -24.18 -3.91
C ASP A 68 -2.46 -25.02 -2.95
N LEU A 69 -1.48 -24.39 -2.29
CA LEU A 69 -0.64 -25.06 -1.30
C LEU A 69 -1.44 -25.47 -0.06
N GLU A 70 -2.33 -24.60 0.42
CA GLU A 70 -3.24 -24.88 1.54
C GLU A 70 -4.18 -26.04 1.20
N ALA A 71 -4.78 -26.04 0.01
CA ALA A 71 -5.65 -27.10 -0.46
C ALA A 71 -4.93 -28.46 -0.52
N ASN A 72 -3.71 -28.48 -1.06
CA ASN A 72 -2.87 -29.68 -1.11
C ASN A 72 -2.52 -30.20 0.29
N LEU A 73 -2.25 -29.30 1.25
CA LEU A 73 -1.95 -29.68 2.63
C LEU A 73 -3.17 -30.33 3.30
N THR A 74 -4.37 -29.76 3.13
CA THR A 74 -5.61 -30.33 3.66
C THR A 74 -6.07 -31.64 2.99
N GLN A 75 -5.61 -31.94 1.77
CA GLN A 75 -5.88 -33.23 1.10
C GLN A 75 -4.93 -34.36 1.53
N ALA A 76 -3.79 -34.02 2.12
CA ALA A 76 -2.78 -34.99 2.56
C ALA A 76 -2.99 -35.49 4.01
N GLU A 77 -3.95 -34.92 4.74
CA GLU A 77 -4.46 -35.39 6.04
C GLU A 77 -5.65 -36.35 5.88
#